data_AF-A0A7S1X8Q1-F1
#
_entry.id   AF-A0A7S1X8Q1-F1
#
_cell.length_a   1.000
_cell.length_b   1.000
_cell.length_c   1.000
_cell.angle_alpha   90.00
_cell.angle_beta   90.00
_cell.angle_gamma   90.00
#
_symmetry.space_group_name_H-M   'P 1'
#
loop_
_entity.id
_entity.type
_entity.pdbx_description
1 polymer ?
#
loop_
_entity_poly.entity_id
_entity_poly.type
_entity_poly.pdbx_seq_one_letter_code
_entity_poly.pdbx_strand_id
1 'polypeptide(L)'
;REEILHRVFPRHVADALAQGRKVEPEHHEAVTIFFSDIVGFTDISRTLDAVDVMDMLDRLYIKFDGLAEQERVFKVETIGDAYMAVANLAEKQPDHALRIARFAMSAVEAANSVLIKVGANL
;
A
#
# COMPACT_ATOMS: atom_id res chain seq x y z
N ARG A 1 21.43 -9.03 0.23
CA ARG A 1 21.28 -8.00 -0.85
C ARG A 1 20.09 -8.34 -1.74
N GLU A 2 19.93 -9.60 -2.17
CA GLU A 2 18.75 -10.06 -2.96
C GLU A 2 17.41 -9.94 -2.22
N GLU A 3 17.37 -10.26 -0.92
CA GLU A 3 16.11 -10.21 -0.13
C GLU A 3 15.45 -8.82 -0.13
N ILE A 4 16.22 -7.73 -0.19
CA ILE A 4 15.66 -6.37 -0.21
C ILE A 4 14.99 -6.10 -1.56
N LEU A 5 15.60 -6.53 -2.66
CA LEU A 5 15.04 -6.30 -4.00
C LEU A 5 13.68 -6.96 -4.16
N HIS A 6 13.50 -8.17 -3.63
CA HIS A 6 12.23 -8.89 -3.67
C HIS A 6 11.14 -8.31 -2.75
N ARG A 7 11.50 -7.46 -1.79
CA ARG A 7 10.53 -6.75 -0.95
C ARG A 7 10.06 -5.44 -1.57
N VAL A 8 10.85 -4.86 -2.47
CA VAL A 8 10.58 -3.57 -3.11
C VAL A 8 9.99 -3.76 -4.51
N PHE A 9 10.41 -4.79 -5.24
CA PHE A 9 10.01 -5.02 -6.62
C PHE A 9 9.36 -6.39 -6.84
N PRO A 10 8.49 -6.52 -7.86
CA PRO A 10 8.07 -7.83 -8.37
C PRO A 10 9.29 -8.73 -8.64
N ARG A 11 9.12 -10.05 -8.45
CA ARG A 11 10.23 -11.01 -8.47
C ARG A 11 11.07 -10.93 -9.75
N HIS A 12 10.44 -10.87 -10.92
CA HIS A 12 11.17 -10.83 -12.19
C HIS A 12 11.95 -9.52 -12.40
N VAL A 13 11.43 -8.40 -11.89
CA VAL A 13 12.12 -7.10 -11.88
C VAL A 13 13.33 -7.17 -10.94
N ALA A 14 13.14 -7.69 -9.73
CA ALA A 14 14.22 -7.88 -8.76
C ALA A 14 15.35 -8.77 -9.32
N ASP A 15 15.01 -9.88 -9.98
CA ASP A 15 15.97 -10.80 -10.61
C ASP A 15 16.76 -10.13 -11.74
N ALA A 16 16.10 -9.34 -12.58
CA ALA A 16 16.75 -8.59 -13.65
C ALA A 16 17.73 -7.56 -13.09
N LEU A 17 17.32 -6.79 -12.08
CA LEU A 17 18.16 -5.79 -11.42
C LEU A 17 19.35 -6.42 -10.69
N ALA A 18 19.16 -7.55 -10.01
CA ALA A 18 20.24 -8.29 -9.34
C ALA A 18 21.33 -8.74 -10.34
N GLN A 19 20.94 -9.00 -11.59
CA GLN A 19 21.83 -9.40 -12.68
C GLN A 19 22.39 -8.21 -13.47
N GLY A 20 22.12 -6.96 -13.06
CA GLY A 20 22.56 -5.76 -13.77
C GLY A 20 21.88 -5.57 -15.14
N ARG A 21 20.77 -6.27 -15.39
CA ARG A 21 20.00 -6.15 -16.63
C ARG A 21 19.05 -4.95 -16.55
N LYS A 22 18.85 -4.30 -17.69
CA LYS A 22 17.83 -3.26 -17.83
C LYS A 22 16.44 -3.89 -17.78
N VAL A 23 15.52 -3.24 -17.08
CA VAL A 23 14.10 -3.59 -17.03
C VAL A 23 13.40 -2.73 -18.08
N GLU A 24 12.84 -3.36 -19.10
CA GLU A 24 12.07 -2.66 -20.12
C GLU A 24 10.62 -2.43 -19.63
N PRO A 25 9.94 -1.36 -20.08
CA PRO A 25 8.55 -1.11 -19.73
C PRO A 25 7.65 -2.28 -20.17
N GLU A 26 6.75 -2.68 -19.27
CA GLU A 26 5.81 -3.78 -19.52
C GLU A 26 4.40 -3.23 -19.76
N HIS A 27 3.72 -3.82 -20.74
CA HIS A 27 2.31 -3.54 -21.01
C HIS A 27 1.43 -4.62 -20.38
N HIS A 28 0.44 -4.21 -19.61
CA HIS A 28 -0.56 -5.10 -19.02
C HIS A 28 -1.92 -4.79 -19.64
N GLU A 29 -2.58 -5.81 -20.21
CA GLU A 29 -3.91 -5.66 -20.84
C GLU A 29 -4.98 -5.19 -19.85
N ALA A 30 -4.89 -5.66 -18.60
CA ALA A 30 -5.81 -5.29 -17.53
C ALA A 30 -5.10 -5.32 -16.18
N VAL A 31 -5.34 -4.32 -15.35
CA VAL A 31 -4.99 -4.28 -13.92
C VAL A 31 -6.15 -3.68 -13.15
N THR A 32 -6.24 -3.94 -11.85
CA THR A 32 -7.17 -3.22 -10.97
C THR A 32 -6.38 -2.54 -9.87
N ILE A 33 -6.61 -1.24 -9.71
CA ILE A 33 -5.90 -0.37 -8.79
C ILE A 33 -6.85 0.02 -7.66
N PHE A 34 -6.41 -0.17 -6.43
CA PHE A 34 -6.95 0.49 -5.25
C PHE A 34 -6.12 1.75 -4.99
N PHE A 35 -6.81 2.86 -4.74
CA PHE A 35 -6.19 4.12 -4.32
C PHE A 35 -7.01 4.72 -3.18
N SER A 36 -6.33 5.17 -2.14
CA SER A 36 -6.94 5.80 -0.97
C SER A 36 -6.12 6.98 -0.51
N ASP A 37 -6.76 7.88 0.23
CA ASP A 37 -6.21 9.12 0.77
C ASP A 37 -6.85 9.40 2.14
N ILE A 38 -6.11 10.03 3.05
CA ILE A 38 -6.63 10.36 4.39
C ILE A 38 -7.27 11.74 4.34
N VAL A 39 -8.61 11.78 4.42
CA VAL A 39 -9.34 13.03 4.48
C VAL A 39 -8.88 13.88 5.67
N GLY A 40 -8.46 15.11 5.39
CA GLY A 40 -8.02 16.06 6.42
C GLY A 40 -6.60 15.83 6.93
N PHE A 41 -5.77 15.02 6.26
CA PHE A 41 -4.39 14.75 6.68
C PHE A 41 -3.53 16.02 6.83
N THR A 42 -3.76 17.04 6.00
CA THR A 42 -3.06 18.33 6.14
C THR A 42 -3.33 18.97 7.51
N ASP A 43 -4.55 18.90 8.01
CA ASP A 43 -4.90 19.46 9.32
C ASP A 43 -4.40 18.58 10.46
N ILE A 44 -4.50 17.25 10.31
CA ILE A 44 -3.97 16.28 11.27
C ILE A 44 -2.46 16.49 11.46
N SER A 45 -1.71 16.53 10.35
CA SER A 45 -0.25 16.68 10.36
C SER A 45 0.23 18.06 10.83
N ARG A 46 -0.63 19.08 10.71
CA ARG A 46 -0.37 20.42 11.26
C ARG A 46 -0.62 20.51 12.77
N THR A 47 -1.54 19.70 13.29
CA THR A 47 -2.04 19.82 14.67
C THR A 47 -1.35 18.86 15.63
N LEU A 48 -1.04 17.65 15.19
CA LEU A 48 -0.42 16.62 16.01
C LEU A 48 1.10 16.68 15.96
N ASP A 49 1.74 16.18 17.00
CA ASP A 49 3.19 15.96 17.00
C ASP A 49 3.56 14.94 15.92
N ALA A 50 4.70 15.14 15.27
CA ALA A 50 5.16 14.28 14.18
C ALA A 50 5.22 12.79 14.58
N VAL A 51 5.55 12.50 15.84
CA VAL A 51 5.58 11.12 16.37
C VAL A 51 4.18 10.50 16.38
N ASP A 52 3.14 11.25 16.74
CA ASP A 52 1.77 10.73 16.77
C ASP A 52 1.18 10.58 15.36
N VAL A 53 1.53 11.46 14.43
CA VAL A 53 1.17 11.31 13.01
C VAL A 53 1.81 10.04 12.43
N MET A 54 3.10 9.83 12.71
CA MET A 54 3.82 8.64 12.25
C MET A 54 3.27 7.35 12.89
N ASP A 55 2.95 7.35 14.18
CA ASP A 55 2.30 6.22 14.87
C ASP A 55 0.93 5.88 14.23
N MET A 56 0.13 6.89 13.91
CA MET A 56 -1.15 6.71 13.21
C MET A 56 -0.96 6.07 11.83
N LEU A 57 -0.05 6.62 11.01
CA LEU A 57 0.23 6.09 9.67
C LEU A 57 0.78 4.66 9.73
N ASP A 58 1.72 4.40 10.63
CA ASP A 58 2.32 3.07 10.81
C ASP A 58 1.26 2.03 11.20
N ARG A 59 0.40 2.35 12.16
CA ARG A 59 -0.71 1.47 12.58
C ARG A 59 -1.72 1.22 11.47
N LEU A 60 -1.99 2.21 10.61
CA LEU A 60 -2.88 2.05 9.46
C LEU A 60 -2.23 1.18 8.38
N TYR A 61 -1.00 1.49 7.99
CA TYR A 61 -0.33 0.81 6.89
C TYR A 61 0.13 -0.59 7.24
N ILE A 62 0.47 -0.90 8.50
CA ILE A 62 0.69 -2.29 8.94
C ILE A 62 -0.57 -3.14 8.71
N LYS A 63 -1.75 -2.60 8.99
CA LYS A 63 -3.02 -3.31 8.72
C LYS A 63 -3.23 -3.48 7.22
N PHE A 64 -3.03 -2.42 6.42
CA PHE A 64 -3.19 -2.51 4.97
C PHE A 64 -2.18 -3.47 4.33
N ASP A 65 -0.93 -3.47 4.78
CA ASP A 65 0.10 -4.39 4.31
C ASP A 65 -0.29 -5.86 4.59
N GLY A 66 -0.84 -6.14 5.79
CA GLY A 66 -1.39 -7.46 6.10
C GLY A 66 -2.57 -7.86 5.19
N LEU A 67 -3.48 -6.92 4.90
CA LEU A 67 -4.59 -7.16 3.95
C LEU A 67 -4.08 -7.38 2.53
N ALA A 68 -3.02 -6.67 2.12
CA ALA A 68 -2.42 -6.78 0.81
C ALA A 68 -1.81 -8.17 0.60
N GLU A 69 -1.11 -8.68 1.62
CA GLU A 69 -0.60 -10.05 1.65
C GLU A 69 -1.73 -11.08 1.59
N GLN A 70 -2.82 -10.89 2.36
CA GLN A 70 -3.97 -11.80 2.38
C GLN A 70 -4.67 -11.93 1.02
N GLU A 71 -4.91 -10.80 0.35
CA GLU A 71 -5.57 -10.78 -0.96
C GLU A 71 -4.59 -10.95 -2.13
N ARG A 72 -3.28 -11.09 -1.85
CA ARG A 72 -2.18 -11.18 -2.82
C ARG A 72 -2.15 -10.00 -3.78
N VAL A 73 -2.42 -8.79 -3.30
CA VAL A 73 -2.33 -7.57 -4.12
C VAL A 73 -0.97 -6.89 -3.89
N PHE A 74 -0.40 -6.33 -4.95
CA PHE A 74 0.91 -5.69 -4.87
C PHE A 74 0.75 -4.26 -4.34
N LYS A 75 1.32 -3.99 -3.16
CA LYS A 75 1.47 -2.63 -2.65
C LYS A 75 2.41 -1.83 -3.54
N VAL A 76 1.95 -0.68 -4.00
CA VAL A 76 2.76 0.28 -4.73
C VAL A 76 3.30 1.33 -3.76
N GLU A 77 4.47 1.89 -4.06
CA GLU A 77 5.09 2.94 -3.25
C GLU A 77 4.09 4.08 -2.98
N THR A 78 3.98 4.48 -1.72
CA THR A 78 3.06 5.51 -1.23
C THR A 78 3.59 6.92 -1.49
N ILE A 79 2.70 7.91 -1.61
CA ILE A 79 3.07 9.34 -1.65
C ILE A 79 2.32 10.03 -0.52
N GLY A 80 3.02 10.41 0.54
CA GLY A 80 2.41 11.04 1.71
C GLY A 80 1.44 10.09 2.44
N ASP A 81 0.19 10.53 2.57
CA ASP A 81 -0.92 9.83 3.23
C ASP A 81 -1.76 8.96 2.29
N ALA A 82 -1.38 8.89 1.01
CA ALA A 82 -2.04 8.03 0.05
C ALA A 82 -1.47 6.60 0.09
N TYR A 83 -2.37 5.61 0.04
CA TYR A 83 -2.01 4.20 -0.10
C TYR A 83 -2.55 3.63 -1.42
N MET A 84 -1.67 2.93 -2.15
CA MET A 84 -1.96 2.34 -3.45
C MET A 84 -1.64 0.85 -3.48
N ALA A 85 -2.57 0.05 -3.99
CA ALA A 85 -2.36 -1.38 -4.23
C ALA A 85 -2.90 -1.79 -5.60
N VAL A 86 -2.28 -2.79 -6.23
CA VAL A 86 -2.60 -3.21 -7.59
C VAL A 86 -2.67 -4.73 -7.70
N ALA A 87 -3.73 -5.23 -8.34
CA ALA A 87 -3.87 -6.63 -8.73
C ALA A 87 -3.59 -6.81 -10.22
N ASN A 88 -3.16 -8.02 -10.62
CA ASN A 88 -2.72 -8.41 -11.97
C ASN A 88 -1.45 -7.70 -12.50
N LEU A 89 -0.65 -7.11 -11.59
CA LEU A 89 0.61 -6.45 -11.94
C LEU A 89 1.81 -7.40 -11.73
N ALA A 90 2.08 -7.80 -10.48
CA ALA A 90 3.22 -8.65 -10.15
C ALA A 90 3.00 -10.14 -10.51
N GLU A 91 1.74 -10.59 -10.52
CA GLU A 91 1.34 -11.94 -10.88
C GLU A 91 0.04 -11.91 -11.70
N LYS A 92 -0.16 -12.90 -12.58
CA LYS A 92 -1.40 -12.99 -13.37
C LYS A 92 -2.55 -13.48 -12.48
N GLN A 93 -3.61 -12.69 -12.40
CA GLN A 93 -4.75 -12.90 -11.52
C GLN A 93 -6.05 -12.68 -12.31
N PRO A 94 -6.75 -13.72 -12.80
CA PRO A 94 -8.00 -13.55 -13.53
C PRO A 94 -9.14 -12.97 -12.67
N ASP A 95 -9.01 -13.06 -11.34
CA ASP A 95 -9.94 -12.55 -10.33
C ASP A 95 -9.49 -11.19 -9.74
N HIS A 96 -8.60 -10.46 -10.44
CA HIS A 96 -7.97 -9.22 -9.96
C HIS A 96 -8.95 -8.16 -9.42
N ALA A 97 -10.09 -7.98 -10.10
CA ALA A 97 -11.12 -7.04 -9.65
C ALA A 97 -11.79 -7.47 -8.35
N LEU A 98 -12.03 -8.77 -8.16
CA LEU A 98 -12.61 -9.32 -6.94
C LEU A 98 -11.65 -9.19 -5.75
N ARG A 99 -10.35 -9.44 -5.97
CA ARG A 99 -9.30 -9.27 -4.95
C ARG A 99 -9.24 -7.83 -4.46
N ILE A 100 -9.22 -6.86 -5.38
CA ILE A 100 -9.22 -5.44 -5.01
C ILE A 100 -10.52 -5.05 -4.31
N ALA A 101 -11.68 -5.56 -4.72
CA ALA A 101 -12.94 -5.28 -4.03
C ALA A 101 -12.94 -5.80 -2.58
N ARG A 102 -12.44 -7.02 -2.35
CA ARG A 102 -12.28 -7.59 -1.00
C ARG A 102 -11.28 -6.80 -0.16
N PHE A 103 -10.12 -6.48 -0.75
CA PHE A 103 -9.12 -5.64 -0.13
C PHE A 103 -9.70 -4.29 0.29
N ALA A 104 -10.45 -3.62 -0.60
CA ALA A 104 -11.05 -2.32 -0.33
C ALA A 104 -12.07 -2.35 0.81
N MET A 105 -12.92 -3.38 0.86
CA MET A 105 -13.86 -3.57 1.96
C MET A 105 -13.12 -3.72 3.30
N SER A 106 -12.14 -4.61 3.36
CA SER A 106 -11.33 -4.83 4.57
C SER A 106 -10.49 -3.61 4.95
N ALA A 107 -10.02 -2.84 3.96
CA ALA A 107 -9.27 -1.61 4.18
C ALA A 107 -10.13 -0.54 4.87
N VAL A 108 -11.40 -0.40 4.48
CA VAL A 108 -12.36 0.50 5.16
C VAL A 108 -12.58 0.06 6.62
N GLU A 109 -12.79 -1.24 6.86
CA GLU A 109 -12.94 -1.78 8.22
C GLU A 109 -11.67 -1.54 9.06
N ALA A 110 -10.50 -1.78 8.48
CA ALA A 110 -9.22 -1.54 9.12
C ALA A 110 -9.02 -0.06 9.45
N ALA A 111 -9.32 0.86 8.53
CA ALA A 111 -9.20 2.30 8.74
C ALA A 111 -10.12 2.78 9.88
N ASN A 112 -11.36 2.29 9.94
CA ASN A 112 -12.30 2.60 11.02
C ASN A 112 -11.82 2.10 12.40
N SER A 113 -10.91 1.12 12.45
CA SER A 113 -10.33 0.63 13.71
C SER A 113 -9.11 1.43 14.20
N VAL A 114 -8.56 2.32 13.36
CA VAL A 114 -7.37 3.12 13.69
C VAL A 114 -7.81 4.47 14.25
N LEU A 115 -7.76 4.59 15.57
CA LEU A 115 -8.05 5.84 16.26
C LEU A 115 -6.90 6.82 16.13
N ILE A 116 -7.23 8.05 15.76
CA ILE A 116 -6.36 9.22 15.83
C ILE A 116 -6.30 9.65 17.31
N LYS A 117 -5.11 9.77 17.88
CA LYS A 117 -4.96 10.38 19.20
C LYS A 117 -5.39 11.84 19.08
N VAL A 118 -6.52 12.18 19.68
CA VAL A 118 -6.90 13.57 19.87
C VAL A 118 -6.09 14.06 21.06
N GLY A 119 -5.24 15.06 20.85
CA GLY A 119 -4.47 15.67 21.93
C GLY A 119 -5.42 16.08 23.07
N ALA A 120 -4.97 15.91 24.32
CA ALA A 120 -5.76 16.09 25.53
C ALA A 120 -6.24 17.54 25.82
N ASN A 121 -6.36 18.39 24.80
CA ASN A 121 -6.85 19.76 24.90
C ASN A 121 -7.90 20.03 23.81
N LEU A 122 -9.11 19.51 24.03
CA LEU A 122 -10.36 20.14 23.63
C LEU A 122 -11.20 20.37 24.89
#